data_AF-G5R833-F1
#
_entry.id   AF-G5R833-F1
#
_cell.length_a   1.000
_cell.length_b   1.000
_cell.length_c   1.000
_cell.angle_alpha   90.00
_cell.angle_beta   90.00
_cell.angle_gamma   90.00
#
_symmetry.space_group_name_H-M   'P 1'
#
loop_
_entity.id
_entity.type
_entity.pdbx_description
1 polymer ?
#
loop_
_entity_poly.entity_id
_entity_poly.type
_entity_poly.pdbx_seq_one_letter_code
_entity_poly.pdbx_strand_id
1 'polypeptide(L)'
;IIISSRHQSAIIKIGRDKKVKWILGTPAGWKAPFNAAILTPVDSKGQKIACQDSGCEGDFDWTWTQHTAFKIDSKSKGDILYLSAFDNGDGRGLEQPAMQSMKYSRSVIYKIDQKNKTVQQIWQYGKERGNEWFSPVTSITEYQTDKNSVFVYSATAGGAFDLSVGAFTSLPNPYLEEFKWGEKEPAVEMQIHGARGYQAMPFSLTKALTE
;
A
#
# COMPACT_ATOMS: atom_id res chain seq x y z
N ILE A 1 15.15 -6.65 -6.90
CA ILE A 1 13.67 -6.78 -6.89
C ILE A 1 13.11 -6.06 -5.67
N ILE A 2 11.85 -5.63 -5.75
CA ILE A 2 11.07 -5.15 -4.60
C ILE A 2 9.91 -6.13 -4.46
N ILE A 3 9.65 -6.60 -3.25
CA ILE A 3 8.60 -7.58 -2.97
C ILE A 3 7.65 -7.04 -1.91
N SER A 4 6.37 -7.37 -2.03
CA SER A 4 5.38 -7.22 -0.97
C SER A 4 5.23 -8.55 -0.24
N SER A 5 5.55 -8.58 1.06
CA SER A 5 5.35 -9.78 1.89
C SER A 5 4.18 -9.56 2.84
N ARG A 6 3.03 -10.18 2.55
CA ARG A 6 1.79 -10.03 3.34
C ARG A 6 2.00 -10.33 4.81
N HIS A 7 2.66 -11.45 5.13
CA HIS A 7 2.76 -11.93 6.52
C HIS A 7 3.96 -11.38 7.28
N GLN A 8 4.87 -10.69 6.61
CA GLN A 8 5.89 -9.89 7.28
C GLN A 8 5.44 -8.43 7.44
N SER A 9 4.25 -8.07 6.92
CA SER A 9 3.75 -6.69 6.81
C SER A 9 4.84 -5.71 6.37
N ALA A 10 5.55 -6.10 5.30
CA ALA A 10 6.74 -5.39 4.86
C ALA A 10 6.92 -5.41 3.35
N ILE A 11 7.38 -4.28 2.83
CA ILE A 11 7.90 -4.10 1.48
C ILE A 11 9.42 -4.19 1.55
N ILE A 12 10.03 -5.10 0.80
CA ILE A 12 11.45 -5.43 0.95
C ILE A 12 12.17 -5.30 -0.39
N LYS A 13 13.32 -4.60 -0.41
CA LYS A 13 14.23 -4.61 -1.55
C LYS A 13 15.33 -5.63 -1.36
N ILE A 14 15.49 -6.49 -2.36
CA ILE A 14 16.56 -7.50 -2.43
C ILE A 14 17.41 -7.24 -3.68
N GLY A 15 18.73 -7.17 -3.49
CA GLY A 15 19.69 -7.00 -4.58
C GLY A 15 19.91 -8.27 -5.39
N ARG A 16 20.56 -8.16 -6.55
CA ARG A 16 20.95 -9.34 -7.36
C ARG A 16 21.89 -10.28 -6.58
N ASP A 17 22.68 -9.70 -5.70
CA ASP A 17 23.56 -10.33 -4.71
C ASP A 17 22.83 -11.07 -3.58
N LYS A 18 21.49 -11.16 -3.64
CA LYS A 18 20.61 -11.83 -2.66
C LYS A 18 20.62 -11.18 -1.27
N LYS A 19 21.18 -9.97 -1.14
CA LYS A 19 21.18 -9.23 0.13
C LYS A 19 19.98 -8.30 0.23
N VAL A 20 19.38 -8.25 1.42
CA VAL A 20 18.37 -7.24 1.76
C VAL A 20 19.03 -5.86 1.73
N LYS A 21 18.42 -4.92 1.01
CA LYS A 21 18.92 -3.55 0.83
C LYS A 21 18.19 -2.56 1.72
N TRP A 22 16.89 -2.76 1.90
CA TRP A 22 16.07 -2.04 2.86
C TRP A 22 14.75 -2.78 3.07
N ILE A 23 14.09 -2.47 4.20
CA ILE A 23 12.79 -2.96 4.63
C ILE A 23 11.92 -1.73 4.95
N LEU A 24 10.74 -1.64 4.35
CA LEU A 24 9.68 -0.72 4.74
C LEU A 24 8.62 -1.55 5.47
N GLY A 25 8.55 -1.42 6.78
CA GLY A 25 7.66 -2.16 7.67
C GLY A 25 8.00 -1.84 9.12
N THR A 26 7.14 -2.23 10.05
CA THR A 26 7.38 -2.03 11.49
C THR A 26 8.72 -2.62 11.94
N PRO A 27 9.45 -1.99 12.88
CA PRO A 27 10.69 -2.54 13.39
C PRO A 27 10.53 -3.79 14.26
N ALA A 28 9.30 -4.08 14.72
CA ALA A 28 9.00 -5.20 15.58
C ALA A 28 9.42 -6.55 14.98
N GLY A 29 10.03 -7.41 15.80
CA GLY A 29 10.34 -8.81 15.45
C GLY A 29 11.55 -9.04 14.53
N TRP A 30 12.12 -8.00 13.91
CA TRP A 30 13.31 -8.15 13.06
C TRP A 30 14.57 -8.39 13.90
N LYS A 31 15.32 -9.46 13.58
CA LYS A 31 16.62 -9.77 14.19
C LYS A 31 17.77 -9.32 13.29
N ALA A 32 18.98 -9.23 13.85
CA ALA A 32 20.19 -9.01 13.06
C ALA A 32 20.36 -10.14 12.01
N PRO A 33 20.77 -9.82 10.77
CA PRO A 33 21.17 -8.49 10.29
C PRO A 33 20.03 -7.62 9.73
N PHE A 34 18.78 -8.10 9.74
CA PHE A 34 17.65 -7.46 9.04
C PHE A 34 17.14 -6.19 9.71
N ASN A 35 17.22 -6.10 11.04
CA ASN A 35 16.81 -4.89 11.77
C ASN A 35 17.57 -3.63 11.31
N ALA A 36 18.84 -3.77 10.90
CA ALA A 36 19.64 -2.66 10.37
C ALA A 36 19.18 -2.20 8.96
N ALA A 37 18.30 -2.95 8.29
CA ALA A 37 17.79 -2.61 6.97
C ALA A 37 16.46 -1.85 7.01
N ILE A 38 15.84 -1.68 8.18
CA ILE A 38 14.56 -0.96 8.32
C ILE A 38 14.78 0.53 7.98
N LEU A 39 13.93 1.06 7.10
CA LEU A 39 13.95 2.48 6.73
C LEU A 39 13.47 3.34 7.90
N THR A 40 14.09 4.50 8.09
CA THR A 40 13.68 5.49 9.09
C THR A 40 12.58 6.39 8.53
N PRO A 41 11.38 6.45 9.14
CA PRO A 41 10.33 7.38 8.73
C PRO A 41 10.74 8.83 8.95
N VAL A 42 10.43 9.69 7.98
CA VAL A 42 10.67 11.13 8.06
C VAL A 42 9.46 11.93 7.57
N ASP A 43 9.28 13.13 8.11
CA ASP A 43 8.25 14.08 7.73
C ASP A 43 8.58 14.79 6.40
N SER A 44 7.73 15.74 5.99
CA SER A 44 7.93 16.54 4.77
C SER A 44 9.15 17.47 4.80
N LYS A 45 9.70 17.73 5.99
CA LYS A 45 10.91 18.52 6.24
C LYS A 45 12.16 17.65 6.40
N GLY A 46 12.02 16.32 6.32
CA GLY A 46 13.10 15.36 6.51
C GLY A 46 13.46 15.08 7.98
N GLN A 47 12.63 15.54 8.93
CA GLN A 47 12.80 15.24 10.34
C GLN A 47 12.29 13.84 10.65
N LYS A 48 12.99 13.12 11.54
CA LYS A 48 12.61 11.76 11.93
C LYS A 48 11.25 11.77 12.62
N ILE A 49 10.41 10.81 12.25
CA ILE A 49 9.15 10.52 12.93
C ILE A 49 9.42 9.42 13.96
N ALA A 50 8.97 9.63 15.19
CA ALA A 50 9.06 8.60 16.22
C ALA A 50 8.06 7.49 15.93
N CYS A 51 8.53 6.25 15.94
CA CYS A 51 7.71 5.06 15.74
C CYS A 51 8.01 4.05 16.83
N GLN A 52 6.95 3.41 17.31
CA GLN A 52 6.99 2.23 18.17
C GLN A 52 6.58 1.01 17.34
N ASP A 53 6.57 -0.17 17.96
CA ASP A 53 6.25 -1.44 17.28
C ASP A 53 4.86 -1.43 16.61
N SER A 54 3.88 -0.77 17.23
CA SER A 54 2.48 -0.75 16.78
C SER A 54 2.08 0.50 15.97
N GLY A 55 2.96 1.48 15.77
CA GLY A 55 2.60 2.69 15.05
C GLY A 55 3.63 3.82 15.10
N CYS A 56 3.28 4.95 14.49
CA CYS A 56 4.13 6.14 14.40
C CYS A 56 3.35 7.39 14.82
N GLU A 57 4.07 8.43 15.23
CA GLU A 57 3.50 9.75 15.46
C GLU A 57 3.04 10.39 14.14
N GLY A 58 1.93 11.14 14.19
CA GLY A 58 1.39 11.85 13.02
C GLY A 58 0.71 10.93 11.99
N ASP A 59 0.78 11.33 10.72
CA ASP A 59 0.05 10.68 9.63
C ASP A 59 0.79 9.52 8.96
N PHE A 60 2.09 9.38 9.22
CA PHE A 60 2.86 8.27 8.70
C PHE A 60 2.38 6.98 9.36
N ASP A 61 2.16 5.94 8.57
CA ASP A 61 1.96 4.59 9.08
C ASP A 61 2.61 3.59 8.12
N TRP A 62 3.03 2.46 8.68
CA TRP A 62 3.50 1.32 7.92
C TRP A 62 2.35 0.71 7.11
N THR A 63 2.70 -0.21 6.23
CA THR A 63 1.73 -1.02 5.52
C THR A 63 1.52 -2.34 6.24
N TRP A 64 0.28 -2.82 6.27
CA TRP A 64 -0.11 -4.03 6.98
C TRP A 64 -0.83 -4.97 6.01
N THR A 65 -0.37 -6.21 5.93
CA THR A 65 -0.90 -7.23 5.00
C THR A 65 -1.04 -6.77 3.53
N GLN A 66 -0.12 -5.90 3.10
CA GLN A 66 -0.25 -5.09 1.89
C GLN A 66 0.00 -5.82 0.57
N HIS A 67 -0.50 -5.21 -0.51
CA HIS A 67 -0.35 -5.67 -1.89
C HIS A 67 0.26 -4.60 -2.80
N THR A 68 0.70 -5.05 -3.98
CA THR A 68 1.16 -4.22 -5.11
C THR A 68 2.17 -3.13 -4.76
N ALA A 69 3.26 -3.51 -4.08
CA ALA A 69 4.39 -2.66 -3.77
C ALA A 69 5.23 -2.30 -5.01
N PHE A 70 4.63 -1.58 -5.94
CA PHE A 70 5.19 -1.29 -7.26
C PHE A 70 6.07 -0.04 -7.25
N LYS A 71 7.19 -0.12 -7.96
CA LYS A 71 8.06 1.02 -8.20
C LYS A 71 7.43 1.91 -9.28
N ILE A 72 7.31 3.19 -8.98
CA ILE A 72 6.90 4.21 -9.94
C ILE A 72 8.14 4.63 -10.72
N ASP A 73 8.39 3.97 -11.85
CA ASP A 73 9.62 4.12 -12.62
C ASP A 73 9.84 5.56 -13.11
N SER A 74 8.80 6.19 -13.67
CA SER A 74 8.86 7.54 -14.24
C SER A 74 9.14 8.64 -13.20
N LYS A 75 8.95 8.37 -11.90
CA LYS A 75 9.28 9.31 -10.81
C LYS A 75 10.54 8.94 -10.03
N SER A 76 11.06 7.73 -10.21
CA SER A 76 12.23 7.24 -9.50
C SER A 76 13.52 7.56 -10.26
N LYS A 77 14.53 8.11 -9.57
CA LYS A 77 15.84 8.42 -10.16
C LYS A 77 16.96 8.22 -9.16
N GLY A 78 17.98 7.45 -9.56
CA GLY A 78 19.15 7.17 -8.74
C GLY A 78 18.77 6.55 -7.38
N ASP A 79 19.15 7.21 -6.30
CA ASP A 79 18.87 6.76 -4.93
C ASP A 79 17.44 7.04 -4.47
N ILE A 80 16.69 7.87 -5.19
CA ILE A 80 15.30 8.20 -4.84
C ILE A 80 14.33 7.27 -5.57
N LEU A 81 13.52 6.54 -4.79
CA LEU A 81 12.45 5.70 -5.30
C LEU A 81 11.09 6.22 -4.86
N TYR A 82 10.11 6.13 -5.74
CA TYR A 82 8.70 6.29 -5.42
C TYR A 82 8.02 4.94 -5.54
N LEU A 83 7.27 4.53 -4.52
CA LEU A 83 6.53 3.26 -4.51
C LEU A 83 5.05 3.52 -4.24
N SER A 84 4.18 2.86 -4.99
CA SER A 84 2.77 2.70 -4.62
C SER A 84 2.56 1.38 -3.89
N ALA A 85 1.57 1.33 -3.00
CA ALA A 85 1.11 0.11 -2.36
C ALA A 85 -0.38 0.22 -2.02
N PHE A 86 -1.06 -0.93 -1.98
CA PHE A 86 -2.38 -1.04 -1.36
C PHE A 86 -2.19 -1.67 0.03
N ASP A 87 -2.30 -0.85 1.06
CA ASP A 87 -2.25 -1.24 2.47
C ASP A 87 -3.62 -1.78 2.90
N ASN A 88 -3.79 -3.10 2.84
CA ASN A 88 -5.05 -3.74 3.20
C ASN A 88 -5.44 -3.44 4.66
N GLY A 89 -4.48 -3.40 5.57
CA GLY A 89 -4.71 -2.90 6.94
C GLY A 89 -5.17 -3.94 7.96
N ASP A 90 -5.29 -5.23 7.59
CA ASP A 90 -5.54 -6.27 8.59
C ASP A 90 -4.30 -6.49 9.46
N GLY A 91 -4.51 -6.67 10.77
CA GLY A 91 -3.43 -6.75 11.76
C GLY A 91 -2.65 -5.44 11.94
N ARG A 92 -3.24 -4.30 11.56
CA ARG A 92 -2.66 -2.97 11.77
C ARG A 92 -2.25 -2.79 13.23
N GLY A 93 -1.01 -2.37 13.46
CA GLY A 93 -0.44 -2.23 14.80
C GLY A 93 -0.06 -3.55 15.48
N LEU A 94 0.03 -4.65 14.73
CA LEU A 94 0.30 -6.01 15.24
C LEU A 94 -0.81 -6.55 16.15
N GLU A 95 -2.01 -6.00 16.05
CA GLU A 95 -3.16 -6.41 16.85
C GLU A 95 -4.45 -6.46 16.02
N GLN A 96 -5.47 -7.11 16.57
CA GLN A 96 -6.83 -6.98 16.08
C GLN A 96 -7.52 -5.86 16.85
N PRO A 97 -8.24 -4.95 16.17
CA PRO A 97 -8.98 -3.92 16.89
C PRO A 97 -10.15 -4.52 17.66
N ALA A 98 -10.68 -3.77 18.64
CA ALA A 98 -11.80 -4.20 19.47
C ALA A 98 -13.05 -4.59 18.64
N MET A 99 -13.28 -3.92 17.50
CA MET A 99 -14.37 -4.22 16.58
C MET A 99 -13.86 -4.32 15.13
N GLN A 100 -14.41 -5.25 14.34
CA GLN A 100 -14.07 -5.39 12.92
C GLN A 100 -14.32 -4.11 12.12
N SER A 101 -15.35 -3.33 12.49
CA SER A 101 -15.69 -2.04 11.88
C SER A 101 -14.65 -0.94 12.07
N MET A 102 -13.63 -1.14 12.92
CA MET A 102 -12.51 -0.21 13.09
C MET A 102 -11.40 -0.43 12.07
N LYS A 103 -11.46 -1.51 11.28
CA LYS A 103 -10.48 -1.78 10.22
C LYS A 103 -10.70 -0.87 9.03
N TYR A 104 -9.60 -0.44 8.42
CA TYR A 104 -9.57 0.37 7.22
C TYR A 104 -8.35 0.02 6.35
N SER A 105 -8.55 0.15 5.04
CA SER A 105 -7.48 0.03 4.05
C SER A 105 -6.98 1.40 3.64
N ARG A 106 -5.81 1.44 3.01
CA ARG A 106 -5.28 2.65 2.38
C ARG A 106 -4.65 2.34 1.04
N SER A 107 -4.86 3.21 0.07
CA SER A 107 -3.89 3.36 -1.01
C SER A 107 -2.82 4.34 -0.57
N VAL A 108 -1.54 4.02 -0.75
CA VAL A 108 -0.44 4.82 -0.20
C VAL A 108 0.71 4.92 -1.18
N ILE A 109 1.39 6.07 -1.15
CA ILE A 109 2.63 6.31 -1.90
C ILE A 109 3.72 6.76 -0.95
N TYR A 110 4.88 6.11 -1.08
CA TYR A 110 6.09 6.43 -0.35
C TYR A 110 7.18 6.95 -1.27
N LYS A 111 7.98 7.89 -0.77
CA LYS A 111 9.27 8.30 -1.32
C LYS A 111 10.36 7.73 -0.42
N ILE A 112 11.30 6.98 -0.99
CA ILE A 112 12.43 6.36 -0.29
C ILE A 112 13.72 7.00 -0.75
N ASP A 113 14.55 7.42 0.20
CA ASP A 113 15.96 7.75 -0.03
C ASP A 113 16.81 6.54 0.37
N GLN A 114 17.33 5.84 -0.63
CA GLN A 114 18.06 4.60 -0.41
C GLN A 114 19.45 4.82 0.19
N LYS A 115 20.04 6.00 -0.05
CA LYS A 115 21.36 6.38 0.46
C LYS A 115 21.26 6.73 1.93
N ASN A 116 20.27 7.56 2.29
CA ASN A 116 20.04 8.00 3.66
C ASN A 116 19.21 7.00 4.50
N LYS A 117 18.68 5.94 3.88
CA LYS A 117 17.83 4.92 4.52
C LYS A 117 16.58 5.53 5.16
N THR A 118 15.97 6.50 4.50
CA THR A 118 14.74 7.15 4.98
C THR A 118 13.54 6.85 4.08
N VAL A 119 12.35 6.96 4.67
CA VAL A 119 11.08 6.83 3.95
C VAL A 119 10.13 7.95 4.37
N GLN A 120 9.48 8.55 3.39
CA GLN A 120 8.47 9.58 3.57
C GLN A 120 7.17 9.09 2.94
N GLN A 121 6.07 9.09 3.71
CA GLN A 121 4.73 8.94 3.14
C GLN A 121 4.33 10.27 2.49
N ILE A 122 4.04 10.27 1.19
CA ILE A 122 3.74 11.51 0.45
C ILE A 122 2.27 11.62 0.04
N TRP A 123 1.55 10.50 0.06
CA TRP A 123 0.13 10.46 -0.29
C TRP A 123 -0.52 9.21 0.30
N GLN A 124 -1.78 9.33 0.72
CA GLN A 124 -2.67 8.24 1.13
C GLN A 124 -4.13 8.52 0.78
N TYR A 125 -4.97 7.51 0.63
CA TYR A 125 -6.43 7.62 0.50
C TYR A 125 -7.11 6.40 1.11
N GLY A 126 -8.33 6.55 1.63
CA GLY A 126 -9.20 5.45 2.06
C GLY A 126 -9.32 5.25 3.56
N LYS A 127 -8.46 5.88 4.38
CA LYS A 127 -8.55 5.83 5.85
C LYS A 127 -9.88 6.44 6.32
N GLU A 128 -10.24 7.57 5.73
CA GLU A 128 -11.46 8.34 5.94
C GLU A 128 -12.73 7.62 5.45
N ARG A 129 -12.61 6.66 4.54
CA ARG A 129 -13.73 5.83 4.05
C ARG A 129 -14.06 4.67 5.00
N GLY A 130 -13.23 4.42 6.01
CA GLY A 130 -13.47 3.44 7.06
C GLY A 130 -13.68 2.01 6.55
N ASN A 131 -14.55 1.27 7.24
CA ASN A 131 -14.76 -0.14 6.96
C ASN A 131 -15.51 -0.43 5.66
N GLU A 132 -16.30 0.51 5.14
CA GLU A 132 -17.04 0.32 3.89
C GLU A 132 -16.10 0.15 2.68
N TRP A 133 -14.94 0.80 2.74
CA TRP A 133 -13.90 0.72 1.71
C TRP A 133 -12.77 -0.26 2.08
N PHE A 134 -12.83 -0.88 3.26
CA PHE A 134 -11.84 -1.85 3.72
C PHE A 134 -11.84 -3.11 2.85
N SER A 135 -10.68 -3.43 2.27
CA SER A 135 -10.41 -4.65 1.52
C SER A 135 -9.39 -5.50 2.29
N PRO A 136 -9.79 -6.57 2.99
CA PRO A 136 -8.88 -7.38 3.82
C PRO A 136 -7.82 -8.15 3.02
N VAL A 137 -8.04 -8.35 1.73
CA VAL A 137 -7.16 -9.09 0.82
C VAL A 137 -7.17 -8.48 -0.59
N THR A 138 -6.24 -8.95 -1.43
CA THR A 138 -6.14 -8.59 -2.86
C THR A 138 -5.92 -7.09 -3.06
N SER A 139 -6.51 -6.46 -4.09
CA SER A 139 -6.46 -5.02 -4.37
C SER A 139 -5.15 -4.53 -5.01
N ILE A 140 -5.17 -3.29 -5.51
CA ILE A 140 -4.04 -2.66 -6.21
C ILE A 140 -4.05 -1.12 -6.09
N THR A 141 -2.85 -0.57 -5.96
CA THR A 141 -2.54 0.86 -6.15
C THR A 141 -1.43 0.97 -7.18
N GLU A 142 -1.66 1.66 -8.29
CA GLU A 142 -0.69 1.79 -9.37
C GLU A 142 -0.68 3.21 -9.96
N TYR A 143 0.51 3.73 -10.21
CA TYR A 143 0.68 5.02 -10.90
C TYR A 143 0.54 4.88 -12.41
N GLN A 144 -0.29 5.74 -13.02
CA GLN A 144 -0.49 5.79 -14.47
C GLN A 144 0.25 7.00 -15.06
N THR A 145 1.21 6.73 -15.96
CA THR A 145 2.14 7.74 -16.47
C THR A 145 1.50 8.67 -17.51
N ASP A 146 0.55 8.17 -18.29
CA ASP A 146 -0.12 8.91 -19.37
C ASP A 146 -0.91 10.13 -18.88
N LYS A 147 -1.57 10.00 -17.72
CA LYS A 147 -2.38 11.09 -17.12
C LYS A 147 -1.77 11.70 -15.86
N ASN A 148 -0.58 11.23 -15.45
CA ASN A 148 0.00 11.56 -14.15
C ASN A 148 -1.01 11.37 -13.01
N SER A 149 -1.55 10.16 -12.91
CA SER A 149 -2.63 9.79 -11.98
C SER A 149 -2.27 8.55 -11.15
N VAL A 150 -3.05 8.29 -10.12
CA VAL A 150 -2.98 7.09 -9.28
C VAL A 150 -4.27 6.33 -9.48
N PHE A 151 -4.16 5.13 -10.04
CA PHE A 151 -5.25 4.17 -10.14
C PHE A 151 -5.31 3.35 -8.85
N VAL A 152 -6.52 3.14 -8.36
CA VAL A 152 -6.81 2.39 -7.14
C VAL A 152 -7.96 1.43 -7.42
N TYR A 153 -7.82 0.19 -6.96
CA TYR A 153 -8.91 -0.77 -6.94
C TYR A 153 -8.98 -1.47 -5.59
N SER A 154 -9.98 -1.10 -4.78
CA SER A 154 -10.32 -1.76 -3.52
C SER A 154 -11.21 -2.96 -3.82
N ALA A 155 -10.57 -4.12 -4.02
CA ALA A 155 -11.14 -5.27 -4.70
C ALA A 155 -12.13 -6.09 -3.87
N THR A 156 -12.17 -5.87 -2.55
CA THR A 156 -13.00 -6.64 -1.63
C THR A 156 -13.77 -5.78 -0.61
N ALA A 157 -13.86 -4.47 -0.89
CA ALA A 157 -14.64 -3.50 -0.13
C ALA A 157 -16.11 -3.93 0.04
N GLY A 158 -16.73 -3.61 1.16
CA GLY A 158 -18.12 -3.94 1.47
C GLY A 158 -18.45 -5.44 1.59
N GLY A 159 -17.46 -6.33 1.44
CA GLY A 159 -17.63 -7.77 1.64
C GLY A 159 -17.38 -8.16 3.10
N ALA A 160 -18.29 -8.96 3.67
CA ALA A 160 -18.04 -9.59 4.96
C ALA A 160 -17.04 -10.73 4.77
N PHE A 161 -15.88 -10.64 5.43
CA PHE A 161 -14.81 -11.62 5.35
C PHE A 161 -14.64 -12.31 6.70
N ASP A 162 -14.78 -13.64 6.71
CA ASP A 162 -14.48 -14.46 7.87
C ASP A 162 -13.03 -14.92 7.79
N LEU A 163 -12.20 -14.31 8.64
CA LEU A 163 -10.77 -14.60 8.74
C LEU A 163 -10.48 -16.00 9.29
N SER A 164 -11.38 -16.58 10.08
CA SER A 164 -11.17 -17.91 10.70
C SER A 164 -11.19 -19.03 9.68
N VAL A 165 -12.01 -18.87 8.63
CA VAL A 165 -12.13 -19.81 7.51
C VAL A 165 -11.45 -19.29 6.23
N GLY A 166 -10.98 -18.05 6.23
CA GLY A 166 -10.29 -17.42 5.10
C GLY A 166 -11.20 -17.19 3.88
N ALA A 167 -12.49 -16.91 4.09
CA ALA A 167 -13.48 -16.82 3.03
C ALA A 167 -14.50 -15.68 3.23
N PHE A 168 -15.05 -15.19 2.11
CA PHE A 168 -16.14 -14.21 2.12
C PHE A 168 -17.49 -14.88 2.45
N THR A 169 -18.24 -14.26 3.36
CA THR A 169 -19.61 -14.64 3.72
C THR A 169 -20.66 -13.79 2.99
N SER A 170 -20.26 -12.67 2.39
CA SER A 170 -21.08 -11.90 1.43
C SER A 170 -20.28 -11.53 0.19
N LEU A 171 -20.98 -11.20 -0.90
CA LEU A 171 -20.30 -10.68 -2.09
C LEU A 171 -19.78 -9.25 -1.82
N PRO A 172 -18.52 -8.96 -2.14
CA PRO A 172 -17.99 -7.60 -2.06
C PRO A 172 -18.66 -6.64 -3.05
N ASN A 173 -18.43 -5.36 -2.81
CA ASN A 173 -18.79 -4.24 -3.68
C ASN A 173 -17.54 -3.40 -4.01
N PRO A 174 -16.66 -3.88 -4.92
CA PRO A 174 -15.37 -3.24 -5.17
C PRO A 174 -15.47 -1.78 -5.64
N TYR A 175 -14.47 -0.97 -5.28
CA TYR A 175 -14.30 0.39 -5.80
C TYR A 175 -13.15 0.45 -6.78
N LEU A 176 -13.36 1.10 -7.92
CA LEU A 176 -12.35 1.45 -8.91
C LEU A 176 -12.27 2.98 -8.98
N GLU A 177 -11.09 3.52 -8.72
CA GLU A 177 -10.88 4.95 -8.57
C GLU A 177 -9.63 5.40 -9.33
N GLU A 178 -9.66 6.61 -9.89
CA GLU A 178 -8.49 7.25 -10.47
C GLU A 178 -8.35 8.68 -9.94
N PHE A 179 -7.19 9.00 -9.36
CA PHE A 179 -6.88 10.28 -8.74
C PHE A 179 -5.83 11.01 -9.57
N LYS A 180 -5.98 12.32 -9.80
CA LYS A 180 -4.85 13.13 -10.27
C LYS A 180 -3.73 13.08 -9.22
N TRP A 181 -2.47 13.11 -9.65
CA TRP A 181 -1.33 12.99 -8.72
C TRP A 181 -1.37 14.02 -7.60
N GLY A 182 -1.44 13.55 -6.35
CA GLY A 182 -1.46 14.39 -5.15
C GLY A 182 -2.87 14.69 -4.63
N GLU A 183 -3.90 14.58 -5.47
CA GLU A 183 -5.30 14.88 -5.11
C GLU A 183 -5.91 13.79 -4.21
N LYS A 184 -6.91 14.17 -3.43
CA LYS A 184 -7.68 13.25 -2.56
C LYS A 184 -9.10 12.99 -3.04
N GLU A 185 -9.59 13.82 -3.95
CA GLU A 185 -10.87 13.60 -4.61
C GLU A 185 -10.63 12.78 -5.89
N PRO A 186 -11.37 11.67 -6.08
CA PRO A 186 -11.24 10.87 -7.28
C PRO A 186 -11.76 11.66 -8.50
N ALA A 187 -10.98 11.65 -9.58
CA ALA A 187 -11.44 12.16 -10.88
C ALA A 187 -12.40 11.17 -11.55
N VAL A 188 -12.29 9.89 -11.22
CA VAL A 188 -13.21 8.81 -11.59
C VAL A 188 -13.41 7.94 -10.36
N GLU A 189 -14.66 7.62 -10.03
CA GLU A 189 -15.03 6.57 -9.06
C GLU A 189 -16.12 5.72 -9.70
N MET A 190 -15.94 4.40 -9.67
CA MET A 190 -16.94 3.41 -10.07
C MET A 190 -17.04 2.35 -8.98
N GLN A 191 -18.26 2.07 -8.52
CA GLN A 191 -18.52 0.96 -7.63
C GLN A 191 -19.13 -0.20 -8.41
N ILE A 192 -18.56 -1.39 -8.24
CA ILE A 192 -19.07 -2.63 -8.80
C ILE A 192 -19.85 -3.34 -7.70
N HIS A 193 -21.13 -3.65 -7.91
CA HIS A 193 -21.95 -4.31 -6.90
C HIS A 193 -21.96 -5.83 -7.07
N GLY A 194 -21.81 -6.56 -5.97
CA GLY A 194 -21.96 -8.02 -5.95
C GLY A 194 -20.90 -8.78 -6.75
N ALA A 195 -19.63 -8.38 -6.67
CA ALA A 195 -18.54 -8.98 -7.44
C ALA A 195 -17.33 -9.35 -6.57
N ARG A 196 -16.68 -10.48 -6.87
CA ARG A 196 -15.40 -10.85 -6.26
C ARG A 196 -14.26 -10.33 -7.13
N GLY A 197 -13.42 -9.45 -6.58
CA GLY A 197 -12.24 -8.91 -7.25
C GLY A 197 -10.92 -9.52 -6.75
N TYR A 198 -9.93 -9.62 -7.64
CA TYR A 198 -8.53 -9.78 -7.25
C TYR A 198 -7.77 -8.48 -7.51
N GLN A 199 -7.65 -8.09 -8.78
CA GLN A 199 -7.06 -6.84 -9.24
C GLN A 199 -7.82 -6.33 -10.46
N ALA A 200 -7.65 -5.05 -10.76
CA ALA A 200 -8.08 -4.42 -12.00
C ALA A 200 -6.95 -3.51 -12.49
N MET A 201 -6.84 -3.28 -13.79
CA MET A 201 -5.86 -2.34 -14.34
C MET A 201 -6.50 -1.57 -15.50
N PRO A 202 -6.17 -0.27 -15.66
CA PRO A 202 -6.47 0.44 -16.88
C PRO A 202 -5.83 -0.26 -18.08
N PHE A 203 -6.60 -0.47 -19.15
CA PHE A 203 -6.09 -1.04 -20.39
C PHE A 203 -6.07 0.04 -21.48
N SER A 204 -5.06 0.00 -22.34
CA SER A 204 -4.96 0.89 -23.50
C SER A 204 -5.17 0.09 -24.77
N LEU A 205 -6.26 0.37 -25.48
CA LEU A 205 -6.55 -0.24 -26.79
C LEU A 205 -5.43 0.06 -27.79
N THR A 206 -4.91 1.30 -27.80
CA THR A 206 -3.78 1.66 -28.66
C THR A 206 -2.59 0.76 -28.39
N LYS A 207 -2.12 0.66 -27.14
CA LYS A 207 -0.97 -0.20 -26.82
C LYS A 207 -1.23 -1.68 -27.12
N ALA A 208 -2.47 -2.15 -26.92
CA ALA A 208 -2.83 -3.55 -27.15
C ALA A 208 -2.89 -3.93 -28.63
N LEU A 209 -3.15 -2.96 -29.52
CA LEU A 209 -3.41 -3.17 -30.94
C LEU A 209 -2.40 -2.48 -31.86
N THR A 210 -1.30 -1.95 -31.31
CA THR A 210 -0.20 -1.40 -32.11
C THR A 210 0.75 -2.55 -32.49
N GLU A 211 1.12 -2.64 -33.77
CA GLU A 211 2.13 -3.57 -34.29
C GLU A 211 3.53 -3.35 -33.69
#